data_AF-A0A934IM58-F1
#
_entry.id   AF-A0A934IM58-F1
#
_cell.length_a   1.000
_cell.length_b   1.000
_cell.length_c   1.000
_cell.angle_alpha   90.00
_cell.angle_beta   90.00
_cell.angle_gamma   90.00
#
_symmetry.space_group_name_H-M   'P 1'
#
loop_
_entity.id
_entity.type
_entity.pdbx_description
1 polymer ?
#
loop_
_entity_poly.entity_id
_entity_poly.type
_entity_poly.pdbx_seq_one_letter_code
_entity_poly.pdbx_strand_id
1 'polypeptide(L)'
;DLARRQGKKVEKSLTAQWGGYPSKLMLRHNDETVDAHTKKRYHNRAEALIEGMNMPSPEEEQASPKEADAKYESVVRYLLANTRDSSRFGLLFKENTAYGFRRNLYGLKSAGLALLIGCFCFVAYDSRDLLLSGELPGPPAVYLLVAYVVSGVLWLVLVTASSVRDAADEYARQLLTSLEVL
;
A
#
# COMPACT_ATOMS: atom_id res chain seq x y z
N ASP A 1 12.63 -12.35 3.50
CA ASP A 1 11.47 -12.68 4.39
C ASP A 1 11.12 -11.69 5.49
N LEU A 2 12.07 -11.13 6.25
CA LEU A 2 11.75 -10.22 7.37
C LEU A 2 10.87 -9.02 6.97
N ALA A 3 11.28 -8.27 5.94
CA ALA A 3 10.54 -7.12 5.42
C ALA A 3 9.08 -7.48 5.05
N ARG A 4 8.89 -8.62 4.38
CA ARG A 4 7.57 -9.10 3.97
C ARG A 4 6.69 -9.45 5.18
N ARG A 5 7.24 -10.11 6.20
CA ARG A 5 6.49 -10.45 7.43
C ARG A 5 6.02 -9.20 8.16
N GLN A 6 6.91 -8.21 8.31
CA GLN A 6 6.56 -6.93 8.93
C GLN A 6 5.55 -6.14 8.09
N GLY A 7 5.74 -6.13 6.76
CA GLY A 7 4.76 -5.60 5.81
C GLY A 7 3.36 -6.20 5.98
N LYS A 8 3.26 -7.52 6.10
CA LYS A 8 1.96 -8.19 6.32
C LYS A 8 1.32 -7.89 7.68
N LYS A 9 2.10 -7.57 8.72
CA LYS A 9 1.55 -7.10 10.00
C LYS A 9 0.94 -5.71 9.86
N VAL A 10 1.65 -4.77 9.22
CA VAL A 10 1.12 -3.42 8.99
C VAL A 10 -0.07 -3.43 8.04
N GLU A 11 -0.12 -4.32 7.04
CA GLU A 11 -1.30 -4.51 6.18
C GLU A 11 -2.56 -4.75 7.00
N LYS A 12 -2.54 -5.72 7.92
CA LYS A 12 -3.71 -6.03 8.74
C LYS A 12 -4.20 -4.81 9.52
N SER A 13 -3.28 -4.04 10.09
CA SER A 13 -3.62 -2.82 10.83
C SER A 13 -4.17 -1.72 9.91
N LEU A 14 -3.51 -1.47 8.79
CA LEU A 14 -3.91 -0.45 7.82
C LEU A 14 -5.24 -0.77 7.16
N THR A 15 -5.45 -2.02 6.73
CA THR A 15 -6.72 -2.48 6.15
C THR A 15 -7.87 -2.34 7.15
N ALA A 16 -7.64 -2.58 8.44
CA ALA A 16 -8.65 -2.32 9.47
C ALA A 16 -8.97 -0.82 9.61
N GLN A 17 -7.95 0.05 9.59
CA GLN A 17 -8.12 1.51 9.63
C GLN A 17 -8.87 2.04 8.39
N TRP A 18 -8.67 1.42 7.23
CA TRP A 18 -9.33 1.76 5.99
C TRP A 18 -10.77 1.23 5.87
N GLY A 19 -11.22 0.37 6.80
CA GLY A 19 -12.52 -0.30 6.72
C GLY A 19 -12.56 -1.48 5.72
N GLY A 20 -11.42 -1.89 5.16
CA GLY A 20 -11.30 -2.99 4.21
C GLY A 20 -10.19 -2.79 3.18
N TYR A 21 -10.00 -3.79 2.32
CA TYR A 21 -9.10 -3.67 1.17
C TYR A 21 -9.69 -2.71 0.14
N PRO A 22 -8.90 -1.80 -0.45
CA PRO A 22 -9.44 -0.85 -1.43
C PRO A 22 -10.16 -1.51 -2.60
N SER A 23 -9.69 -2.66 -3.09
CA SER A 23 -10.34 -3.40 -4.19
C SER A 23 -11.77 -3.82 -3.87
N LYS A 24 -12.08 -4.07 -2.59
CA LYS A 24 -13.45 -4.33 -2.13
C LYS A 24 -14.22 -3.02 -1.96
N LEU A 25 -13.60 -2.02 -1.33
CA LEU A 25 -14.25 -0.74 -1.03
C LEU A 25 -14.69 -0.02 -2.30
N MET A 26 -13.85 0.00 -3.34
CA MET A 26 -14.13 0.64 -4.63
C MET A 26 -15.30 0.02 -5.40
N LEU A 27 -15.72 -1.21 -5.04
CA LEU A 27 -16.91 -1.83 -5.64
C LEU A 27 -18.21 -1.40 -4.94
N ARG A 28 -18.16 -0.81 -3.74
CA ARG A 28 -19.34 -0.33 -3.02
C ARG A 28 -19.99 0.82 -3.75
N HIS A 29 -21.32 0.92 -3.67
CA HIS A 29 -22.05 2.03 -4.30
C HIS A 29 -21.67 3.38 -3.71
N ASN A 30 -21.41 3.44 -2.40
CA ASN A 30 -21.06 4.67 -1.70
C ASN A 30 -19.59 5.15 -1.85
N ASP A 31 -18.72 4.34 -2.46
CA ASP A 31 -17.32 4.72 -2.67
C ASP A 31 -17.16 5.53 -3.96
N GLU A 32 -16.72 6.79 -3.88
CA GLU A 32 -16.63 7.66 -5.06
C GLU A 32 -15.30 7.55 -5.82
N THR A 33 -14.41 6.62 -5.43
CA THR A 33 -13.08 6.49 -6.05
C THR A 33 -13.16 6.03 -7.51
N VAL A 34 -14.20 5.27 -7.84
CA VAL A 34 -14.53 4.85 -9.22
C VAL A 34 -15.88 5.48 -9.57
N ASP A 35 -15.94 6.16 -10.73
CA ASP A 35 -17.16 6.81 -11.18
C ASP A 35 -18.32 5.81 -11.35
N ALA A 36 -19.54 6.30 -11.20
CA ALA A 36 -20.75 5.47 -11.21
C ALA A 36 -20.92 4.66 -12.51
N HIS A 37 -20.52 5.20 -13.66
CA HIS A 37 -20.65 4.51 -14.95
C HIS A 37 -19.65 3.35 -15.05
N THR A 38 -18.40 3.58 -14.69
CA THR A 38 -17.36 2.54 -14.67
C THR A 38 -17.68 1.46 -13.64
N LYS A 39 -18.12 1.83 -12.44
CA LYS A 39 -18.54 0.88 -11.41
C LYS A 39 -19.70 0.00 -11.89
N LYS A 40 -20.70 0.58 -12.57
CA LYS A 40 -21.80 -0.18 -13.17
C LYS A 40 -21.29 -1.17 -14.22
N ARG A 41 -20.33 -0.80 -15.07
CA ARG A 41 -19.70 -1.74 -16.01
C ARG A 41 -18.98 -2.88 -15.28
N TYR A 42 -18.25 -2.57 -14.21
CA TYR A 42 -17.58 -3.59 -13.38
C TYR A 42 -18.57 -4.57 -12.76
N HIS A 43 -19.68 -4.08 -12.19
CA HIS A 43 -20.72 -4.93 -11.63
C HIS A 43 -21.32 -5.85 -12.70
N ASN A 44 -21.77 -5.29 -13.83
CA ASN A 44 -22.33 -6.08 -14.94
C ASN A 44 -21.33 -7.13 -15.45
N ARG A 45 -20.04 -6.79 -15.54
CA ARG A 45 -19.01 -7.71 -16.02
C ARG A 45 -18.73 -8.82 -15.00
N ALA A 46 -18.79 -8.50 -13.71
CA ALA A 46 -18.65 -9.50 -12.65
C ALA A 46 -19.80 -10.52 -12.69
N GLU A 47 -21.05 -10.08 -12.86
CA GLU A 47 -22.22 -10.97 -13.04
C GLU A 47 -22.07 -11.86 -14.28
N ALA A 48 -21.57 -11.31 -15.38
CA ALA A 48 -21.35 -12.06 -16.62
C ALA A 48 -20.22 -13.09 -16.52
N LEU A 49 -19.20 -12.85 -15.68
CA LEU A 49 -18.01 -13.70 -15.54
C LEU A 49 -18.15 -14.78 -14.46
N ILE A 50 -18.99 -14.55 -13.46
CA ILE A 50 -19.13 -15.40 -12.27
C ILE A 50 -20.54 -15.98 -12.25
N GLU A 51 -20.66 -17.27 -12.56
CA GLU A 51 -21.95 -17.96 -12.57
C GLU A 51 -22.68 -17.84 -11.23
N GLY A 52 -23.95 -17.44 -11.29
CA GLY A 52 -24.80 -17.24 -10.11
C GLY A 52 -24.48 -15.98 -9.30
N MET A 53 -23.59 -15.11 -9.76
CA MET A 53 -23.30 -13.84 -9.11
C MET A 53 -24.33 -12.78 -9.51
N ASN A 54 -24.99 -12.20 -8.50
CA ASN A 54 -25.83 -11.02 -8.63
C ASN A 54 -25.26 -9.92 -7.73
N MET A 55 -24.81 -8.82 -8.33
CA MET A 55 -24.21 -7.71 -7.61
C MET A 55 -25.29 -6.94 -6.84
N PRO A 56 -24.99 -6.48 -5.61
CA PRO A 56 -26.00 -5.83 -4.79
C PRO A 56 -26.42 -4.49 -5.40
N SER A 57 -27.70 -4.13 -5.28
CA SER A 57 -28.17 -2.77 -5.55
C SER A 57 -27.75 -1.79 -4.44
N PRO A 58 -27.84 -0.46 -4.64
CA PRO A 58 -27.61 0.51 -3.57
C PRO A 58 -28.51 0.29 -2.34
N GLU A 59 -29.76 -0.11 -2.55
CA GLU A 59 -30.73 -0.40 -1.50
C GLU A 59 -30.38 -1.69 -0.75
N GLU A 60 -29.98 -2.74 -1.47
CA GLU A 60 -29.52 -4.01 -0.87
C GLU A 60 -28.23 -3.81 -0.06
N GLU A 61 -27.30 -2.99 -0.55
CA GLU A 61 -26.08 -2.63 0.17
C GLU A 61 -26.39 -1.93 1.49
N GLN A 62 -27.37 -1.02 1.51
CA GLN A 62 -27.80 -0.35 2.74
C GLN A 62 -28.53 -1.29 3.69
N ALA A 63 -29.39 -2.17 3.17
CA ALA A 63 -30.17 -3.11 3.97
C ALA A 63 -29.29 -4.20 4.60
N SER A 64 -28.24 -4.65 3.91
CA SER A 64 -27.33 -5.70 4.40
C SER A 64 -25.87 -5.48 3.96
N PRO A 65 -25.16 -4.52 4.60
CA PRO A 65 -23.78 -4.17 4.21
C PRO A 65 -22.80 -5.33 4.26
N LYS A 66 -22.97 -6.27 5.22
CA LYS A 66 -22.10 -7.44 5.36
C LYS A 66 -22.25 -8.42 4.19
N GLU A 67 -23.48 -8.60 3.69
CA GLU A 67 -23.75 -9.50 2.57
C GLU A 67 -23.24 -8.90 1.26
N ALA A 68 -23.48 -7.59 1.05
CA ALA A 68 -22.90 -6.85 -0.06
C ALA A 68 -21.36 -6.95 -0.08
N ASP A 69 -20.71 -6.74 1.07
CA ASP A 69 -19.26 -6.91 1.21
C ASP A 69 -18.78 -8.32 0.86
N ALA A 70 -19.55 -9.36 1.21
CA ALA A 70 -19.21 -10.75 0.87
C ALA A 70 -19.26 -11.00 -0.64
N LYS A 71 -20.24 -10.40 -1.34
CA LYS A 71 -20.33 -10.44 -2.81
C LYS A 71 -19.12 -9.72 -3.44
N TYR A 72 -18.80 -8.50 -2.98
CA TYR A 72 -17.62 -7.76 -3.44
C TYR A 72 -16.32 -8.53 -3.21
N GLU A 73 -16.18 -9.19 -2.05
CA GLU A 73 -15.01 -10.02 -1.76
C GLU A 73 -14.93 -11.25 -2.70
N SER A 74 -16.07 -11.86 -3.04
CA SER A 74 -16.14 -12.93 -4.03
C SER A 74 -15.61 -12.50 -5.40
N VAL A 75 -16.02 -11.33 -5.88
CA VAL A 75 -15.51 -10.73 -7.13
C VAL A 75 -14.00 -10.55 -7.07
N VAL A 76 -13.48 -9.94 -5.99
CA VAL A 76 -12.04 -9.76 -5.81
C VAL A 76 -11.29 -11.09 -5.82
N ARG A 77 -11.82 -12.13 -5.15
CA ARG A 77 -11.20 -13.47 -5.15
C ARG A 77 -11.18 -14.09 -6.54
N TYR A 78 -12.25 -13.94 -7.32
CA TYR A 78 -12.31 -14.38 -8.71
C TYR A 78 -11.23 -13.70 -9.55
N LEU A 79 -11.07 -12.38 -9.42
CA LEU A 79 -10.04 -11.63 -10.14
C LEU A 79 -8.64 -12.13 -9.79
N LEU A 80 -8.31 -12.25 -8.49
CA LEU A 80 -7.02 -12.77 -8.04
C LEU A 80 -6.70 -14.19 -8.56
N ALA A 81 -7.71 -15.01 -8.79
CA ALA A 81 -7.54 -16.34 -9.37
C ALA A 81 -7.30 -16.31 -10.88
N ASN A 82 -7.93 -15.37 -11.60
CA ASN A 82 -7.93 -15.29 -13.07
C ASN A 82 -6.93 -14.30 -13.66
N THR A 83 -6.25 -13.50 -12.84
CA THR A 83 -5.25 -12.51 -13.30
C THR A 83 -3.81 -12.87 -12.90
N ARG A 84 -3.50 -14.16 -12.79
CA ARG A 84 -2.18 -14.65 -12.33
C ARG A 84 -1.08 -14.57 -13.41
N ASP A 85 -1.48 -14.61 -14.68
CA ASP A 85 -0.54 -14.53 -15.80
C ASP A 85 0.02 -13.11 -15.92
N SER A 86 1.26 -12.93 -15.47
CA SER A 86 1.94 -11.63 -15.50
C SER A 86 2.33 -11.18 -16.91
N SER A 87 2.31 -12.05 -17.91
CA SER A 87 2.53 -11.66 -19.31
C SER A 87 1.30 -10.95 -19.88
N ARG A 88 0.10 -11.45 -19.56
CA ARG A 88 -1.18 -10.83 -19.91
C ARG A 88 -1.53 -9.64 -19.01
N PHE A 89 -1.28 -9.75 -17.71
CA PHE A 89 -1.63 -8.74 -16.70
C PHE A 89 -0.39 -7.99 -16.16
N GLY A 90 0.52 -7.60 -17.06
CA GLY A 90 1.80 -7.01 -16.69
C GLY A 90 1.70 -5.72 -15.87
N LEU A 91 0.71 -4.87 -16.15
CA LEU A 91 0.48 -3.65 -15.38
C LEU A 91 0.00 -3.96 -13.95
N LEU A 92 -0.97 -4.89 -13.80
CA LEU A 92 -1.42 -5.35 -12.48
C LEU A 92 -0.28 -5.92 -11.63
N PHE A 93 0.61 -6.70 -12.27
CA PHE A 93 1.78 -7.26 -11.59
C PHE A 93 2.75 -6.17 -11.11
N LYS A 94 2.97 -5.12 -11.92
CA LYS A 94 3.78 -3.96 -11.52
C LYS A 94 3.17 -3.25 -10.32
N GLU A 95 1.86 -2.97 -10.33
CA GLU A 95 1.20 -2.31 -9.21
C GLU A 95 1.21 -3.15 -7.93
N ASN A 96 1.00 -4.47 -8.04
CA ASN A 96 1.13 -5.38 -6.89
C ASN A 96 2.54 -5.36 -6.29
N THR A 97 3.56 -5.28 -7.15
CA THR A 97 4.96 -5.19 -6.75
C THR A 97 5.24 -3.87 -6.04
N ALA A 98 4.77 -2.75 -6.59
CA ALA A 98 4.89 -1.42 -6.00
C ALA A 98 4.19 -1.34 -4.63
N TYR A 99 2.96 -1.85 -4.53
CA TYR A 99 2.23 -1.96 -3.27
C TYR A 99 3.00 -2.81 -2.24
N GLY A 100 3.47 -3.99 -2.67
CA GLY A 100 4.29 -4.87 -1.84
C GLY A 100 5.55 -4.19 -1.33
N PHE A 101 6.24 -3.43 -2.17
CA PHE A 101 7.42 -2.66 -1.81
C PHE A 101 7.10 -1.60 -0.73
N ARG A 102 6.13 -0.71 -0.98
CA ARG A 102 5.78 0.38 -0.04
C ARG A 102 5.33 -0.17 1.31
N ARG A 103 4.47 -1.20 1.31
CA ARG A 103 3.99 -1.85 2.54
C ARG A 103 5.15 -2.50 3.32
N ASN A 104 6.04 -3.21 2.63
CA ASN A 104 7.17 -3.87 3.29
C ASN A 104 8.16 -2.83 3.87
N LEU A 105 8.40 -1.74 3.14
CA LEU A 105 9.23 -0.63 3.60
C LEU A 105 8.63 0.05 4.84
N TYR A 106 7.32 0.31 4.82
CA TYR A 106 6.59 0.84 5.96
C TYR A 106 6.64 -0.08 7.18
N GLY A 107 6.54 -1.40 6.97
CA GLY A 107 6.72 -2.39 8.02
C GLY A 107 8.11 -2.37 8.68
N LEU A 108 9.12 -1.84 7.98
CA LEU A 108 10.48 -1.65 8.50
C LEU A 108 10.76 -0.21 8.97
N LYS A 109 9.78 0.71 8.94
CA LYS A 109 10.00 2.14 9.22
C LYS A 109 10.72 2.35 10.55
N SER A 110 10.24 1.72 11.62
CA SER A 110 10.81 1.86 12.97
C SER A 110 12.23 1.28 13.08
N ALA A 111 12.49 0.11 12.49
CA ALA A 111 13.82 -0.48 12.46
C ALA A 111 14.81 0.38 11.66
N GLY A 112 14.36 0.93 10.52
CA GLY A 112 15.17 1.86 9.71
C GLY A 112 15.52 3.14 10.47
N LEU A 113 14.56 3.74 11.18
CA LEU A 113 14.82 4.91 12.03
C LEU A 113 15.76 4.60 13.18
N ALA A 114 15.59 3.45 13.86
CA ALA A 114 16.49 3.04 14.94
C ALA A 114 17.93 2.88 14.45
N LEU A 115 18.12 2.27 13.28
CA LEU A 115 19.44 2.15 12.67
C LEU A 115 20.05 3.51 12.31
N LEU A 116 19.27 4.40 11.66
CA LEU A 116 19.72 5.74 11.30
C LEU A 116 20.13 6.56 12.54
N ILE A 117 19.32 6.53 13.60
CA ILE A 117 19.62 7.21 14.86
C ILE A 117 20.88 6.61 15.50
N GLY A 118 21.00 5.28 15.53
CA GLY A 118 22.19 4.62 16.08
C GLY A 118 23.47 5.02 15.35
N CYS A 119 23.45 5.03 14.02
CA CYS A 119 24.59 5.48 13.20
C CYS A 119 24.91 6.97 13.43
N PHE A 120 23.88 7.82 13.51
CA PHE A 120 24.05 9.24 13.80
C PHE A 120 24.70 9.47 15.19
N CYS A 121 24.18 8.80 16.23
CA CYS A 121 24.72 8.88 17.58
C CYS A 121 26.15 8.36 17.67
N PHE A 122 26.49 7.30 16.94
CA PHE A 122 27.85 6.77 16.88
C PHE A 122 28.82 7.81 16.32
N VAL A 123 28.51 8.43 15.18
CA VAL A 123 29.35 9.47 14.57
C VAL A 123 29.47 10.70 15.48
N ALA A 124 28.36 11.12 16.09
CA ALA A 124 28.37 12.23 17.04
C ALA A 124 29.24 11.94 18.27
N TYR A 125 29.22 10.70 18.78
CA TYR A 125 30.04 10.28 19.92
C TYR A 125 31.52 10.18 19.58
N ASP A 126 31.85 9.65 18.40
CA ASP A 126 33.24 9.59 17.92
C ASP A 126 33.82 11.00 17.74
N SER A 127 33.03 11.93 17.24
CA SER A 127 33.42 13.34 17.03
C SER A 127 33.26 14.24 18.26
N ARG A 128 32.93 13.71 19.43
CA ARG A 128 32.50 14.51 20.60
C ARG A 128 33.55 15.52 21.08
N ASP A 129 34.82 15.15 21.13
CA ASP A 129 35.87 16.01 21.70
C ASP A 129 36.12 17.22 20.77
N LEU A 130 36.05 16.99 19.46
CA LEU A 130 36.12 18.01 18.44
C LEU A 130 34.89 18.93 18.48
N LEU A 131 33.69 18.35 18.57
CA LEU A 131 32.45 19.12 18.70
C LEU A 131 32.44 20.01 19.95
N LEU A 132 32.96 19.51 21.08
CA LEU A 132 33.06 20.26 22.35
C LEU A 132 34.10 21.37 22.29
N SER A 133 35.14 21.24 21.45
CA SER A 133 36.14 22.29 21.21
C SER A 133 35.61 23.45 20.35
N GLY A 134 34.43 23.30 19.74
CA GLY A 134 33.85 24.28 18.81
C GLY A 134 34.44 24.20 17.39
N GLU A 135 35.36 23.27 17.15
CA GLU A 135 35.91 22.98 15.83
C GLU A 135 34.93 22.11 15.02
N LEU A 136 34.91 22.34 13.70
CA LEU A 136 34.11 21.51 12.81
C LEU A 136 34.82 20.18 12.54
N PRO A 137 34.07 19.06 12.49
CA PRO A 137 34.57 17.82 11.93
C PRO A 137 35.17 18.01 10.54
N GLY A 138 36.19 17.22 10.22
CA GLY A 138 36.74 17.20 8.86
C GLY A 138 35.63 16.93 7.82
N PRO A 139 35.80 17.38 6.55
CA PRO A 139 34.76 17.31 5.52
C PRO A 139 34.04 15.94 5.41
N PRO A 140 34.72 14.78 5.52
CA PRO A 140 34.04 13.48 5.47
C PRO A 140 32.98 13.28 6.55
N ALA A 141 33.24 13.71 7.79
CA ALA A 141 32.29 13.56 8.89
C ALA A 141 31.08 14.48 8.71
N VAL A 142 31.28 15.70 8.21
CA VAL A 142 30.19 16.61 7.85
C VAL A 142 29.31 16.02 6.75
N TYR A 143 29.90 15.48 5.68
CA TYR A 143 29.15 14.85 4.60
C TYR A 143 28.32 13.65 5.08
N LEU A 144 28.87 12.82 5.97
CA LEU A 144 28.14 11.69 6.57
C LEU A 144 26.97 12.15 7.44
N LEU A 145 27.17 13.16 8.30
CA LEU A 145 26.09 13.73 9.12
C LEU A 145 24.96 14.29 8.26
N VAL A 146 25.30 15.06 7.23
CA VAL A 146 24.32 15.58 6.26
C VAL A 146 23.57 14.44 5.57
N ALA A 147 24.28 13.40 5.11
CA ALA A 147 23.67 12.24 4.47
C ALA A 147 22.68 11.52 5.41
N TYR A 148 23.00 11.35 6.70
CA TYR A 148 22.09 10.76 7.68
C TYR A 148 20.85 11.62 7.93
N VAL A 149 21.01 12.93 8.06
CA VAL A 149 19.89 13.86 8.23
C VAL A 149 18.96 13.82 7.02
N VAL A 150 19.51 13.94 5.81
CA VAL A 150 18.73 13.86 4.56
C VAL A 150 18.03 12.51 4.44
N SER A 151 18.73 11.41 4.70
CA SER A 151 18.13 10.06 4.68
C SER A 151 17.01 9.92 5.68
N GLY A 152 17.17 10.46 6.90
CA GLY A 152 16.14 10.48 7.93
C GLY A 152 14.91 11.27 7.52
N VAL A 153 15.09 12.47 6.96
CA VAL A 153 13.99 13.29 6.43
C VAL A 153 13.25 12.57 5.31
N LEU A 154 13.97 12.03 4.33
CA LEU A 154 13.37 11.26 3.23
C LEU A 154 12.60 10.03 3.77
N TRP A 155 13.15 9.32 4.75
CA TRP A 155 12.50 8.16 5.36
C TRP A 155 11.23 8.53 6.13
N LEU A 156 11.21 9.71 6.76
CA LEU A 156 10.02 10.22 7.44
C LEU A 156 8.91 10.58 6.45
N VAL A 157 9.27 11.28 5.37
CA VAL A 157 8.33 11.82 4.37
C VAL A 157 7.82 10.76 3.39
N LEU A 158 8.69 9.87 2.89
CA LEU A 158 8.33 8.93 1.82
C LEU A 158 7.75 7.62 2.34
N VAL A 159 8.13 7.17 3.53
CA VAL A 159 7.73 5.87 4.08
C VAL A 159 6.54 6.06 5.02
N THR A 160 5.36 6.36 4.49
CA THR A 160 4.18 6.72 5.30
C THR A 160 3.00 5.77 5.08
N ALA A 161 2.05 5.75 6.02
CA ALA A 161 0.79 5.02 5.86
C ALA A 161 0.02 5.47 4.60
N SER A 162 0.04 6.77 4.29
CA SER A 162 -0.58 7.32 3.07
C SER A 162 0.10 6.78 1.81
N SER A 163 1.44 6.75 1.75
CA SER A 163 2.15 6.18 0.60
C SER A 163 1.77 4.72 0.33
N VAL A 164 1.51 3.93 1.39
CA VAL A 164 1.04 2.55 1.29
C VAL A 164 -0.41 2.52 0.79
N ARG A 165 -1.27 3.41 1.28
CA ARG A 165 -2.65 3.55 0.82
C ARG A 165 -2.71 3.89 -0.66
N ASP A 166 -1.96 4.88 -1.13
CA ASP A 166 -1.95 5.29 -2.54
C ASP A 166 -1.60 4.12 -3.48
N ALA A 167 -0.58 3.33 -3.12
CA ALA A 167 -0.22 2.16 -3.92
C ALA A 167 -1.24 1.00 -3.79
N ALA A 168 -1.91 0.87 -2.64
CA ALA A 168 -2.99 -0.09 -2.48
C ALA A 168 -4.19 0.27 -3.35
N ASP A 169 -4.50 1.57 -3.45
CA ASP A 169 -5.57 2.10 -4.29
C ASP A 169 -5.27 1.92 -5.77
N GLU A 170 -4.02 2.14 -6.19
CA GLU A 170 -3.62 1.95 -7.59
C GLU A 170 -3.65 0.47 -8.00
N TYR A 171 -3.13 -0.40 -7.14
CA TYR A 171 -3.26 -1.85 -7.33
C TYR A 171 -4.74 -2.29 -7.39
N ALA A 172 -5.58 -1.75 -6.52
CA ALA A 172 -7.01 -2.05 -6.51
C ALA A 172 -7.72 -1.60 -7.79
N ARG A 173 -7.47 -0.38 -8.25
CA ARG A 173 -7.99 0.12 -9.54
C ARG A 173 -7.59 -0.82 -10.68
N GLN A 174 -6.30 -1.13 -10.77
CA GLN A 174 -5.79 -1.99 -11.84
C GLN A 174 -6.36 -3.42 -11.76
N LEU A 175 -6.60 -3.94 -10.55
CA LEU A 175 -7.24 -5.23 -10.35
C LEU A 175 -8.68 -5.19 -10.87
N LEU A 176 -9.45 -4.17 -10.54
CA LEU A 176 -10.84 -4.03 -10.98
C LEU A 176 -10.95 -3.79 -12.49
N THR A 177 -10.05 -3.00 -13.08
CA THR A 177 -9.99 -2.83 -14.55
C THR A 177 -9.77 -4.16 -15.28
N SER A 178 -9.18 -5.17 -14.62
CA SER A 178 -9.03 -6.50 -15.23
C SER A 178 -10.38 -7.18 -15.53
N LEU A 179 -11.48 -6.76 -14.89
CA LEU A 179 -12.84 -7.21 -15.28
C LEU A 179 -13.13 -6.92 -16.75
N GLU A 180 -12.70 -5.78 -17.28
CA GLU A 180 -12.99 -5.37 -18.66
C GLU A 180 -12.16 -6.16 -19.69
N VAL A 181 -11.09 -6.84 -19.27
CA VAL A 181 -10.16 -7.58 -20.13
C VAL A 181 -10.33 -9.10 -20.04
N LEU A 182 -10.90 -9.59 -18.93
CA LEU A 182 -11.37 -10.97 -18.77
C LEU A 182 -12.67 -11.15 -19.54
#